data_AF-A0A1A8D9J2-F1
#
_entry.id   AF-A0A1A8D9J2-F1
#
_cell.length_a   1.000
_cell.length_b   1.000
_cell.length_c   1.000
_cell.angle_alpha   90.00
_cell.angle_beta   90.00
_cell.angle_gamma   90.00
#
_symmetry.space_group_name_H-M   'P 1'
#
loop_
_entity.id
_entity.type
_entity.pdbx_description
1 polymer ?
#
loop_
_entity_poly.entity_id
_entity_poly.type
_entity_poly.pdbx_seq_one_letter_code
_entity_poly.pdbx_strand_id
1 'polypeptide(L)'
;PPAYLRIRGLYDLSSVAEPDHQKSMKPFHSLKPEAWPEMEKLGLDESQMRAFQLALTKELAIIQGPPGTGKTYVGLKIAKALLTNQGLWNTKADPAPMLVVCYTNHALDQFLEGIHKFLKHGIVRVGGRSSSEILKKFNLRELTHSADFRRSLPSHIRIAFNQIYKELCEAERDIQHQSVQLECSLK
;
A
#
# COMPACT_ATOMS: atom_id res chain seq x y z
N PRO A 1 5.01 22.28 3.51
CA PRO A 1 4.03 21.21 3.80
C PRO A 1 3.60 20.59 2.48
N PRO A 2 3.19 19.30 2.44
CA PRO A 2 2.74 18.63 1.23
C PRO A 2 1.75 19.48 0.44
N ALA A 3 1.86 19.47 -0.89
CA ALA A 3 1.03 20.29 -1.77
C ALA A 3 -0.48 20.12 -1.49
N TYR A 4 -0.92 18.88 -1.23
CA TYR A 4 -2.31 18.58 -0.92
C TYR A 4 -2.84 19.27 0.35
N LEU A 5 -1.98 19.56 1.34
CA LEU A 5 -2.36 20.27 2.56
C LEU A 5 -2.50 21.78 2.39
N ARG A 6 -2.01 22.33 1.28
CA ARG A 6 -2.17 23.76 0.97
C ARG A 6 -3.61 24.09 0.56
N ILE A 7 -4.36 23.09 0.10
CA ILE A 7 -5.75 23.22 -0.36
C ILE A 7 -6.72 22.93 0.80
N ARG A 8 -6.52 21.81 1.50
CA ARG A 8 -7.38 21.38 2.61
C ARG A 8 -6.53 20.70 3.68
N GLY A 9 -6.43 21.32 4.86
CA GLY A 9 -5.60 20.85 5.97
C GLY A 9 -6.34 20.12 7.09
N LEU A 10 -7.61 19.74 6.88
CA LEU A 10 -8.43 19.08 7.91
C LEU A 10 -8.16 17.58 7.94
N TYR A 11 -7.50 17.12 9.01
CA TYR A 11 -7.28 15.70 9.29
C TYR A 11 -8.30 15.17 10.28
N ASP A 12 -8.75 13.93 10.07
CA ASP A 12 -9.42 13.11 11.06
C ASP A 12 -8.48 12.01 11.58
N LEU A 13 -8.24 12.00 12.90
CA LEU A 13 -7.42 11.00 13.59
C LEU A 13 -8.25 10.04 14.46
N SER A 14 -9.58 10.04 14.36
CA SER A 14 -10.48 9.13 15.08
C SER A 14 -10.04 7.67 14.97
N SER A 15 -9.69 7.23 13.76
CA SER A 15 -9.21 5.86 13.51
C SER A 15 -7.86 5.55 14.15
N VAL A 16 -7.01 6.53 14.44
CA VAL A 16 -5.64 6.35 14.98
C VAL A 16 -5.61 6.41 16.49
N ALA A 17 -6.60 7.10 17.08
CA ALA A 17 -6.76 7.25 18.52
C ALA A 17 -6.93 5.92 19.26
N GLU A 18 -6.54 5.92 20.52
CA GLU A 18 -6.80 4.81 21.42
C GLU A 18 -8.32 4.57 21.55
N PRO A 19 -8.76 3.31 21.76
CA PRO A 19 -10.17 2.91 21.69
C PRO A 19 -11.14 3.82 22.46
N ASP A 20 -10.73 4.26 23.65
CA ASP A 20 -11.54 5.10 24.54
C ASP A 20 -11.71 6.53 24.04
N HIS A 21 -10.86 6.97 23.11
CA HIS A 21 -10.84 8.33 22.57
C HIS A 21 -11.32 8.44 21.12
N GLN A 22 -11.60 7.33 20.44
CA GLN A 22 -12.01 7.36 19.02
C GLN A 22 -13.27 8.19 18.76
N LYS A 23 -14.27 8.11 19.65
CA LYS A 23 -15.56 8.80 19.51
C LYS A 23 -15.48 10.30 19.80
N SER A 24 -14.52 10.73 20.60
CA SER A 24 -14.37 12.14 21.00
C SER A 24 -13.47 12.93 20.05
N MET A 25 -12.68 12.25 19.22
CA MET A 25 -11.86 12.88 18.19
C MET A 25 -12.71 13.59 17.14
N LYS A 26 -12.38 14.86 16.89
CA LYS A 26 -12.97 15.67 15.83
C LYS A 26 -11.91 16.02 14.79
N PRO A 27 -12.30 16.23 13.52
CA PRO A 27 -11.38 16.73 12.53
C PRO A 27 -10.75 18.07 12.96
N PHE A 28 -9.46 18.24 12.71
CA PHE A 28 -8.70 19.42 13.10
C PHE A 28 -7.73 19.86 12.00
N HIS A 29 -7.25 21.10 12.08
CA HIS A 29 -6.34 21.64 11.07
C HIS A 29 -4.89 21.26 11.39
N SER A 30 -4.30 20.32 10.64
CA SER A 30 -2.98 19.74 10.96
C SER A 30 -1.82 20.73 10.91
N LEU A 31 -1.98 21.84 10.20
CA LEU A 31 -0.98 22.92 10.15
C LEU A 31 -1.04 23.89 11.35
N LYS A 32 -2.02 23.75 12.25
CA LYS A 32 -2.14 24.55 13.47
C LYS A 32 -1.64 23.74 14.67
N PRO A 33 -0.45 24.05 15.24
CA PRO A 33 0.12 23.27 16.34
C PRO A 33 -0.83 23.06 17.53
N GLU A 34 -1.57 24.11 17.90
CA GLU A 34 -2.53 24.13 19.01
C GLU A 34 -3.79 23.28 18.77
N ALA A 35 -4.06 22.87 17.51
CA ALA A 35 -5.21 22.07 17.16
C ALA A 35 -4.96 20.56 17.24
N TRP A 36 -3.71 20.13 17.44
CA TRP A 36 -3.37 18.72 17.55
C TRP A 36 -3.94 18.10 18.83
N PRO A 37 -4.43 16.86 18.77
CA PRO A 37 -4.80 16.15 19.98
C PRO A 37 -3.57 15.83 20.84
N GLU A 38 -3.82 15.66 22.14
CA GLU A 38 -2.84 15.17 23.11
C GLU A 38 -2.24 13.81 22.70
N MET A 39 -0.95 13.62 22.98
CA MET A 39 -0.21 12.42 22.56
C MET A 39 -0.74 11.15 23.22
N GLU A 40 -1.24 11.26 24.45
CA GLU A 40 -1.85 10.19 25.23
C GLU A 40 -3.11 9.64 24.55
N LYS A 41 -3.92 10.51 23.92
CA LYS A 41 -5.12 10.11 23.16
C LYS A 41 -4.76 9.28 21.93
N LEU A 42 -3.53 9.43 21.45
CA LEU A 42 -2.97 8.67 20.33
C LEU A 42 -2.06 7.52 20.80
N GLY A 43 -1.87 7.30 22.10
CA GLY A 43 -0.97 6.27 22.62
C GLY A 43 0.50 6.48 22.22
N LEU A 44 0.91 7.73 22.02
CA LEU A 44 2.27 8.08 21.59
C LEU A 44 3.05 8.71 22.74
N ASP A 45 4.35 8.43 22.81
CA ASP A 45 5.28 9.26 23.59
C ASP A 45 5.67 10.55 22.84
N GLU A 46 6.39 11.45 23.50
CA GLU A 46 6.77 12.76 22.95
C GLU A 46 7.59 12.65 21.65
N SER A 47 8.51 11.68 21.58
CA SER A 47 9.36 11.48 20.40
C SER A 47 8.55 10.93 19.22
N GLN A 48 7.65 10.00 19.50
CA GLN A 48 6.76 9.38 18.53
C GLN A 48 5.72 10.38 18.02
N MET A 49 5.17 11.23 18.90
CA MET A 49 4.25 12.30 18.51
C MET A 49 4.92 13.30 17.57
N ARG A 50 6.15 13.72 17.87
CA ARG A 50 6.94 14.59 16.97
C ARG A 50 7.17 13.91 15.62
N ALA A 51 7.56 12.64 15.60
CA ALA A 51 7.75 11.88 14.37
C ALA A 51 6.43 11.78 13.55
N PHE A 52 5.32 11.52 14.22
CA PHE A 52 3.98 11.44 13.62
C PHE A 52 3.55 12.78 13.00
N GLN A 53 3.70 13.89 13.73
CA GLN A 53 3.43 15.24 13.24
C GLN A 53 4.31 15.61 12.04
N LEU A 54 5.61 15.31 12.09
CA LEU A 54 6.54 15.56 11.00
C LEU A 54 6.11 14.81 9.73
N ALA A 55 5.80 13.52 9.85
CA ALA A 55 5.38 12.69 8.71
C ALA A 55 4.08 13.19 8.04
N LEU A 56 3.15 13.74 8.81
CA LEU A 56 1.87 14.23 8.28
C LEU A 56 1.92 15.67 7.77
N THR A 57 2.93 16.47 8.12
CA THR A 57 2.94 17.92 7.82
C THR A 57 4.11 18.38 6.97
N LYS A 58 5.15 17.57 6.81
CA LYS A 58 6.34 17.89 6.00
C LYS A 58 6.33 17.10 4.69
N GLU A 59 6.86 17.71 3.63
CA GLU A 59 7.03 17.04 2.32
C GLU A 59 8.04 15.90 2.39
N LEU A 60 9.03 16.06 3.27
CA LEU A 60 10.02 15.05 3.60
C LEU A 60 10.20 15.00 5.11
N ALA A 61 10.14 13.81 5.68
CA ALA A 61 10.41 13.55 7.08
C ALA A 61 11.41 12.39 7.20
N ILE A 62 12.47 12.62 7.97
CA ILE A 62 13.43 11.57 8.33
C ILE A 62 13.16 11.23 9.79
N ILE A 63 12.71 10.01 10.04
CA ILE A 63 12.39 9.51 11.38
C ILE A 63 13.41 8.44 11.73
N GLN A 64 14.23 8.74 12.73
CA GLN A 64 15.23 7.82 13.26
C GLN A 64 14.76 7.29 14.62
N GLY A 65 14.98 6.00 14.85
CA GLY A 65 14.72 5.39 16.15
C GLY A 65 15.66 4.20 16.37
N PRO A 66 16.31 4.09 17.56
CA PRO A 66 17.06 2.88 17.95
C PRO A 66 16.23 1.58 17.81
N PRO A 67 16.86 0.40 17.82
CA PRO A 67 16.12 -0.87 17.90
C PRO A 67 15.10 -0.87 19.04
N GLY A 68 13.90 -1.40 18.82
CA GLY A 68 12.85 -1.47 19.85
C GLY A 68 12.03 -0.20 20.11
N THR A 69 12.36 0.95 19.50
CA THR A 69 11.67 2.25 19.76
C THR A 69 10.34 2.46 19.02
N GLY A 70 9.64 1.38 18.66
CA GLY A 70 8.30 1.49 18.08
C GLY A 70 8.23 2.09 16.67
N LYS A 71 9.31 2.09 15.87
CA LYS A 71 9.29 2.58 14.47
C LYS A 71 8.13 1.99 13.64
N THR A 72 7.91 0.68 13.75
CA THR A 72 6.77 0.00 13.10
C THR A 72 5.44 0.50 13.63
N TYR A 73 5.31 0.71 14.95
CA TYR A 73 4.10 1.22 15.59
C TYR A 73 3.75 2.63 15.10
N VAL A 74 4.72 3.55 15.11
CA VAL A 74 4.55 4.91 14.58
C VAL A 74 4.26 4.88 13.08
N GLY A 75 5.00 4.08 12.30
CA GLY A 75 4.79 3.93 10.86
C GLY A 75 3.38 3.44 10.52
N LEU A 76 2.84 2.48 11.27
CA LEU A 76 1.48 2.00 11.09
C LEU A 76 0.43 3.06 11.44
N LYS A 77 0.65 3.86 12.51
CA LYS A 77 -0.23 4.99 12.82
C LYS A 77 -0.19 6.05 11.71
N ILE A 78 0.99 6.38 11.18
CA ILE A 78 1.14 7.30 10.03
C ILE A 78 0.37 6.79 8.82
N ALA A 79 0.60 5.52 8.44
CA ALA A 79 -0.10 4.90 7.32
C ALA A 79 -1.62 4.93 7.51
N LYS A 80 -2.09 4.60 8.71
CA LYS A 80 -3.52 4.66 9.06
C LYS A 80 -4.08 6.08 8.95
N ALA A 81 -3.38 7.08 9.46
CA ALA A 81 -3.78 8.48 9.34
C ALA A 81 -3.88 8.93 7.88
N LEU A 82 -2.86 8.63 7.07
CA LEU A 82 -2.84 8.98 5.65
C LEU A 82 -3.97 8.28 4.88
N LEU A 83 -4.21 6.98 5.13
CA LEU A 83 -5.27 6.22 4.46
C LEU A 83 -6.68 6.67 4.88
N THR A 84 -6.91 6.96 6.15
CA THR A 84 -8.18 7.54 6.63
C THR A 84 -8.45 8.89 5.97
N ASN A 85 -7.40 9.66 5.71
CA ASN A 85 -7.47 10.97 5.08
C ASN A 85 -7.09 10.94 3.59
N GLN A 86 -7.26 9.78 2.91
CA GLN A 86 -6.85 9.63 1.52
C GLN A 86 -7.51 10.63 0.57
N GLY A 87 -8.72 11.09 0.87
CA GLY A 87 -9.39 12.11 0.07
C GLY A 87 -8.68 13.47 0.02
N LEU A 88 -7.67 13.70 0.88
CA LEU A 88 -6.82 14.88 0.81
C LEU A 88 -5.78 14.77 -0.33
N TRP A 89 -5.17 13.60 -0.52
CA TRP A 89 -4.01 13.40 -1.41
C TRP A 89 -4.25 12.47 -2.61
N ASN A 90 -5.37 11.74 -2.61
CA ASN A 90 -5.80 10.86 -3.69
C ASN A 90 -7.14 11.35 -4.23
N THR A 91 -7.12 12.04 -5.37
CA THR A 91 -8.32 12.62 -5.99
C THR A 91 -8.65 11.93 -7.30
N LYS A 92 -9.89 12.09 -7.79
CA LYS A 92 -10.25 11.55 -9.12
C LYS A 92 -9.46 12.19 -10.27
N ALA A 93 -9.07 13.46 -10.10
CA ALA A 93 -8.32 14.21 -11.10
C ALA A 93 -6.83 13.86 -11.08
N ASP A 94 -6.30 13.48 -9.91
CA ASP A 94 -4.92 13.10 -9.69
C ASP A 94 -4.87 11.89 -8.74
N PRO A 95 -5.09 10.66 -9.26
CA PRO A 95 -5.09 9.45 -8.47
C PRO A 95 -3.66 9.05 -8.13
N ALA A 96 -3.35 8.96 -6.84
CA ALA A 96 -2.03 8.60 -6.35
C ALA A 96 -2.13 7.41 -5.39
N PRO A 97 -1.33 6.35 -5.54
CA PRO A 97 -1.22 5.29 -4.55
C PRO A 97 -0.23 5.65 -3.44
N MET A 98 -0.39 5.06 -2.25
CA MET A 98 0.65 5.07 -1.22
C MET A 98 1.68 3.99 -1.53
N LEU A 99 2.92 4.40 -1.83
CA LEU A 99 4.02 3.47 -2.07
C LEU A 99 4.76 3.15 -0.76
N VAL A 100 4.88 1.86 -0.45
CA VAL A 100 5.65 1.36 0.69
C VAL A 100 6.85 0.57 0.17
N VAL A 101 8.05 0.94 0.61
CA VAL A 101 9.31 0.28 0.22
C VAL A 101 10.08 -0.11 1.46
N CYS A 102 10.65 -1.32 1.47
CA CYS A 102 11.57 -1.78 2.50
C CYS A 102 12.76 -2.51 1.87
N TYR A 103 13.88 -2.55 2.58
CA TYR A 103 15.09 -3.23 2.11
C TYR A 103 14.93 -4.76 2.02
N THR A 104 14.17 -5.37 2.94
CA THR A 104 13.95 -6.82 2.97
C THR A 104 12.48 -7.16 2.76
N ASN A 105 12.21 -8.31 2.15
CA ASN A 105 10.85 -8.83 2.00
C ASN A 105 10.17 -9.05 3.35
N HIS A 106 10.90 -9.56 4.34
CA HIS A 106 10.35 -9.83 5.67
C HIS A 106 9.84 -8.56 6.36
N ALA A 107 10.60 -7.45 6.30
CA ALA A 107 10.18 -6.18 6.88
C ALA A 107 8.95 -5.60 6.14
N LEU A 108 8.94 -5.69 4.81
CA LEU A 108 7.80 -5.27 4.00
C LEU A 108 6.53 -6.05 4.35
N ASP A 109 6.65 -7.38 4.46
CA ASP A 109 5.51 -8.25 4.73
C ASP A 109 4.95 -7.98 6.14
N GLN A 110 5.80 -7.87 7.16
CA GLN A 110 5.38 -7.50 8.52
C GLN A 110 4.64 -6.15 8.56
N PHE A 111 5.13 -5.16 7.82
CA PHE A 111 4.50 -3.84 7.78
C PHE A 111 3.13 -3.88 7.07
N LEU A 112 3.05 -4.58 5.92
CA LEU A 112 1.80 -4.73 5.17
C LEU A 112 0.76 -5.57 5.92
N GLU A 113 1.16 -6.59 6.68
CA GLU A 113 0.26 -7.30 7.59
C GLU A 113 -0.32 -6.37 8.66
N GLY A 114 0.51 -5.47 9.20
CA GLY A 114 0.06 -4.41 10.10
C GLY A 114 -0.98 -3.50 9.44
N ILE A 115 -0.73 -3.07 8.19
CA ILE A 115 -1.69 -2.26 7.41
C ILE A 115 -2.99 -3.04 7.16
N HIS A 116 -2.90 -4.33 6.83
CA HIS A 116 -4.06 -5.18 6.56
C HIS A 116 -5.03 -5.27 7.75
N LYS A 117 -4.58 -5.00 8.98
CA LYS A 117 -5.47 -4.94 10.15
C LYS A 117 -6.56 -3.87 10.00
N PHE A 118 -6.26 -2.75 9.34
CA PHE A 118 -7.20 -1.63 9.14
C PHE A 118 -7.54 -1.33 7.68
N LEU A 119 -6.78 -1.86 6.72
CA LEU A 119 -7.08 -1.76 5.28
C LEU A 119 -7.29 -3.16 4.69
N LYS A 120 -8.54 -3.58 4.57
CA LYS A 120 -8.89 -4.96 4.15
C LYS A 120 -8.73 -5.21 2.66
N HIS A 121 -8.79 -4.16 1.84
CA HIS A 121 -8.72 -4.22 0.38
C HIS A 121 -7.84 -3.08 -0.16
N GLY A 122 -7.38 -3.20 -1.42
CA GLY A 122 -6.57 -2.17 -2.07
C GLY A 122 -5.06 -2.28 -1.83
N ILE A 123 -4.60 -3.27 -1.08
CA ILE A 123 -3.17 -3.60 -0.96
C ILE A 123 -2.74 -4.39 -2.20
N VAL A 124 -1.63 -3.98 -2.81
CA VAL A 124 -0.95 -4.72 -3.89
C VAL A 124 0.50 -4.93 -3.49
N ARG A 125 0.87 -6.19 -3.24
CA ARG A 125 2.25 -6.58 -2.93
C ARG A 125 2.97 -6.95 -4.22
N VAL A 126 3.96 -6.15 -4.60
CA VAL A 126 4.78 -6.39 -5.80
C VAL A 126 6.06 -7.13 -5.43
N GLY A 127 6.41 -8.18 -6.16
CA GLY A 127 7.61 -8.99 -5.94
C GLY A 127 7.32 -10.42 -5.48
N GLY A 128 8.33 -11.29 -5.56
CA GLY A 128 8.25 -12.69 -5.15
C GLY A 128 8.78 -12.95 -3.74
N ARG A 129 8.75 -14.22 -3.32
CA ARG A 129 9.32 -14.73 -2.05
C ARG A 129 8.70 -14.13 -0.77
N SER A 130 7.42 -13.79 -0.80
CA SER A 130 6.66 -13.58 0.42
C SER A 130 6.26 -14.94 1.01
N SER A 131 6.43 -15.10 2.33
CA SER A 131 5.97 -16.28 3.08
C SER A 131 4.70 -15.99 3.90
N SER A 132 4.08 -14.83 3.69
CA SER A 132 2.89 -14.40 4.41
C SER A 132 1.63 -14.95 3.75
N GLU A 133 0.92 -15.84 4.47
CA GLU A 133 -0.37 -16.37 4.01
C GLU A 133 -1.43 -15.28 3.88
N ILE A 134 -1.38 -14.25 4.74
CA ILE A 134 -2.28 -13.10 4.69
C ILE A 134 -2.06 -12.31 3.39
N LEU A 135 -0.79 -12.13 3.00
CA LEU A 135 -0.41 -11.32 1.84
C LEU A 135 -0.46 -12.07 0.51
N LYS A 136 -0.59 -13.40 0.53
CA LYS A 136 -0.68 -14.23 -0.68
C LYS A 136 -1.75 -13.71 -1.65
N LYS A 137 -2.96 -13.44 -1.16
CA LYS A 137 -4.07 -12.90 -1.97
C LYS A 137 -3.88 -11.46 -2.45
N PHE A 138 -2.95 -10.71 -1.85
CA PHE A 138 -2.60 -9.34 -2.25
C PHE A 138 -1.38 -9.31 -3.17
N ASN A 139 -0.72 -10.45 -3.40
CA ASN A 139 0.42 -10.50 -4.31
C ASN A 139 -0.03 -10.19 -5.73
N LEU A 140 0.70 -9.30 -6.42
CA LEU A 140 0.35 -8.88 -7.77
C LEU A 140 0.20 -10.07 -8.72
N ARG A 141 1.06 -11.09 -8.59
CA ARG A 141 0.96 -12.31 -9.41
C ARG A 141 -0.40 -12.97 -9.23
N GLU A 142 -0.80 -13.25 -7.99
CA GLU A 142 -2.09 -13.87 -7.68
C GLU A 142 -3.27 -13.00 -8.14
N LEU A 143 -3.19 -11.68 -7.93
CA LEU A 143 -4.23 -10.74 -8.39
C LEU A 143 -4.40 -10.78 -9.91
N THR A 144 -3.31 -10.81 -10.68
CA THR A 144 -3.35 -10.86 -12.15
C THR A 144 -3.89 -12.17 -12.71
N HIS A 145 -3.79 -13.27 -11.95
CA HIS A 145 -4.36 -14.57 -12.33
C HIS A 145 -5.86 -14.67 -12.04
N SER A 146 -6.46 -13.73 -11.29
CA SER A 146 -7.89 -13.74 -11.02
C SER A 146 -8.72 -13.46 -12.28
N ALA A 147 -9.86 -14.15 -12.41
CA ALA A 147 -10.79 -13.94 -13.52
C ALA A 147 -11.33 -12.50 -13.56
N ASP A 148 -11.49 -11.88 -12.38
CA ASP A 148 -12.00 -10.52 -12.23
C ASP A 148 -10.99 -9.45 -12.66
N PHE A 149 -9.69 -9.70 -12.51
CA PHE A 149 -8.66 -8.79 -13.02
C PHE A 149 -8.80 -8.63 -14.53
N ARG A 150 -8.91 -9.74 -15.28
CA ARG A 150 -9.06 -9.68 -16.74
C ARG A 150 -10.33 -8.96 -17.19
N ARG A 151 -11.41 -9.04 -16.40
CA ARG A 151 -12.68 -8.37 -16.68
C ARG A 151 -12.62 -6.87 -16.39
N SER A 152 -11.87 -6.47 -15.37
CA SER A 152 -11.74 -5.07 -14.94
C SER A 152 -10.70 -4.27 -15.72
N LEU A 153 -9.88 -4.92 -16.56
CA LEU A 153 -8.93 -4.24 -17.44
C LEU A 153 -9.64 -3.29 -18.42
N PRO A 154 -9.06 -2.08 -18.67
CA PRO A 154 -9.48 -1.24 -19.78
C PRO A 154 -9.49 -2.01 -21.11
N SER A 155 -10.43 -1.68 -21.99
CA SER A 155 -10.66 -2.42 -23.24
C SER A 155 -9.40 -2.60 -24.08
N HIS A 156 -8.59 -1.55 -24.22
CA HIS A 156 -7.35 -1.57 -24.99
C HIS A 156 -6.30 -2.53 -24.39
N ILE A 157 -6.15 -2.55 -23.05
CA ILE A 157 -5.23 -3.48 -22.38
C ILE A 157 -5.74 -4.92 -22.51
N ARG A 158 -7.04 -5.14 -22.38
CA ARG A 158 -7.64 -6.46 -22.55
C ARG A 158 -7.43 -7.01 -23.96
N ILE A 159 -7.61 -6.17 -24.98
CA ILE A 159 -7.37 -6.54 -26.38
C ILE A 159 -5.88 -6.86 -26.59
N ALA A 160 -4.98 -5.98 -26.14
CA ALA A 160 -3.55 -6.20 -26.26
C ALA A 160 -3.10 -7.50 -25.57
N PHE A 161 -3.63 -7.76 -24.37
CA PHE A 161 -3.37 -9.00 -23.64
C PHE A 161 -3.82 -10.24 -24.41
N ASN A 162 -5.04 -10.22 -24.97
CA ASN A 162 -5.55 -11.34 -25.76
C ASN A 162 -4.72 -11.59 -27.02
N GLN A 163 -4.24 -10.52 -27.68
CA GLN A 163 -3.38 -10.62 -28.85
C GLN A 163 -2.04 -11.28 -28.49
N ILE A 164 -1.36 -10.78 -27.44
CA ILE A 164 -0.09 -11.33 -26.96
C ILE A 164 -0.27 -12.79 -26.51
N TYR A 165 -1.37 -13.12 -25.82
CA TYR A 165 -1.65 -14.47 -25.37
C TYR A 165 -1.88 -15.43 -26.55
N LYS A 166 -2.56 -14.97 -27.61
CA LYS A 166 -2.75 -15.75 -28.83
C LYS A 166 -1.42 -16.07 -29.50
N GLU A 167 -0.54 -15.08 -29.64
CA GLU A 167 0.81 -15.24 -30.19
C GLU A 167 1.65 -16.22 -29.35
N LEU A 168 1.57 -16.12 -28.02
CA LEU A 168 2.23 -17.07 -27.12
C LEU A 168 1.76 -18.52 -27.37
N CYS A 169 0.45 -18.75 -27.44
CA CYS A 169 -0.10 -20.08 -27.68
C CYS A 169 0.19 -20.62 -29.09
N GLU A 170 0.39 -19.75 -30.09
CA GLU A 170 0.87 -20.16 -31.41
C GLU A 170 2.33 -20.60 -31.33
N ALA A 171 3.19 -19.80 -30.71
CA ALA A 171 4.60 -20.14 -30.51
C ALA A 171 4.80 -21.44 -29.69
N GLU A 172 4.03 -21.65 -28.61
CA GLU A 172 4.08 -22.89 -27.83
C GLU A 172 3.72 -24.14 -28.66
N ARG A 173 2.71 -24.02 -29.53
CA ARG A 173 2.30 -25.11 -30.43
C ARG A 173 3.39 -25.42 -31.45
N ASP A 174 4.02 -24.40 -32.02
CA ASP A 174 5.11 -24.57 -32.97
C ASP A 174 6.32 -25.26 -32.33
N ILE A 175 6.69 -24.87 -31.11
CA ILE A 175 7.76 -25.51 -30.33
C ILE A 175 7.43 -26.99 -30.08
N GLN A 176 6.21 -27.30 -29.64
CA GLN A 176 5.77 -28.69 -29.42
C GLN A 176 5.82 -29.50 -30.71
N HIS A 177 5.34 -28.94 -31.82
CA HIS A 177 5.36 -29.62 -33.11
C HIS A 177 6.78 -29.93 -33.57
N GLN A 178 7.71 -28.97 -33.47
CA GLN A 178 9.11 -29.19 -33.82
C GLN A 178 9.79 -30.20 -32.89
N SER A 179 9.47 -30.19 -31.59
CA SER A 179 9.99 -31.18 -30.63
C SER A 179 9.60 -32.60 -31.02
N VAL A 180 8.33 -32.82 -31.37
CA VAL A 180 7.84 -34.14 -31.81
C VAL A 180 8.55 -34.58 -33.11
N GLN A 181 8.73 -33.67 -34.07
CA GLN A 181 9.46 -34.00 -35.30
C GLN A 181 10.91 -34.42 -35.02
N LEU A 182 11.61 -33.71 -34.13
CA LEU A 182 12.98 -34.04 -33.74
C LEU A 182 13.06 -35.41 -33.03
N GLU A 183 12.14 -35.72 -32.12
CA GLU A 183 12.08 -37.03 -31.46
C GLU A 183 11.81 -38.17 -32.44
N CYS A 184 10.94 -37.96 -33.44
CA CYS A 184 10.69 -38.94 -34.49
C CYS A 184 11.89 -39.11 -35.44
N SER A 185 12.76 -38.12 -35.57
CA SER A 185 13.94 -38.15 -36.44
C SER A 185 15.15 -38.84 -35.79
N LEU A 186 15.12 -39.01 -34.47
CA LEU A 186 16.18 -39.64 -33.67
C LEU A 186 15.95 -41.14 -33.41
N LYS A 187 14.86 -41.71 -33.93
CA LYS A 187 14.57 -43.15 -33.95
C LYS A 187 14.82 -43.72 -35.34
#